data_AF-A0A7X9M178-F1
#
_entry.id   AF-A0A7X9M178-F1
#
_cell.length_a   1.000
_cell.length_b   1.000
_cell.length_c   1.000
_cell.angle_alpha   90.00
_cell.angle_beta   90.00
_cell.angle_gamma   90.00
#
_symmetry.space_group_name_H-M   'P 1'
#
loop_
_entity.id
_entity.type
_entity.pdbx_description
1 polymer ?
#
loop_
_entity_poly.entity_id
_entity_poly.type
_entity_poly.pdbx_seq_one_letter_code
_entity_poly.pdbx_strand_id
1 'polypeptide(L)'
;MLAQQIEIEYKNLLTKLEYEALLNHFKIETHQIKQQINHYFDTAEFALKNLRSALRIREKEGCYELTLKQPAEVGLLETNQSLTKDDAENMFNNARFPEGAVKVALETVGVDIESIEFFGTLTTLRAELEYMGGLLVFDSSRYLNAEDFELEYEVTDPGEGKAVFRQLLETMNIPLRKTDNKIQRFYNQKYQA
;
A
#
# COMPACT_ATOMS: atom_id res chain seq x y z
N MET A 1 4.71 18.13 -9.29
CA MET A 1 4.14 16.82 -9.66
C MET A 1 2.64 16.91 -9.47
N LEU A 2 1.85 16.15 -10.24
CA LEU A 2 0.43 15.97 -9.94
C LEU A 2 0.34 15.34 -8.55
N ALA A 3 -0.41 15.95 -7.63
CA ALA A 3 -0.59 15.41 -6.29
C ALA A 3 -1.47 14.15 -6.31
N GLN A 4 -2.20 13.89 -7.40
CA GLN A 4 -3.20 12.84 -7.49
C GLN A 4 -3.02 11.95 -8.71
N GLN A 5 -3.25 10.65 -8.53
CA GLN A 5 -3.23 9.64 -9.59
C GLN A 5 -4.27 8.56 -9.35
N ILE A 6 -4.79 7.96 -10.43
CA ILE A 6 -5.60 6.75 -10.35
C ILE A 6 -4.66 5.55 -10.41
N GLU A 7 -4.66 4.74 -9.35
CA GLU A 7 -3.92 3.49 -9.25
C GLU A 7 -4.86 2.32 -9.56
N ILE A 8 -4.51 1.51 -10.56
CA ILE A 8 -5.22 0.28 -10.90
C ILE A 8 -4.26 -0.86 -10.61
N GLU A 9 -4.60 -1.69 -9.64
CA GLU A 9 -3.79 -2.82 -9.22
C GLU A 9 -4.60 -4.11 -9.17
N TYR A 10 -3.94 -5.22 -9.48
CA TYR A 10 -4.39 -6.57 -9.17
C TYR A 10 -3.49 -7.18 -8.13
N LYS A 11 -4.04 -7.97 -7.21
CA LYS A 11 -3.24 -8.56 -6.12
C LYS A 11 -3.66 -9.96 -5.75
N ASN A 12 -2.69 -10.72 -5.30
CA ASN A 12 -2.86 -12.10 -4.86
C ASN A 12 -1.92 -12.39 -3.69
N LEU A 13 -2.48 -12.80 -2.55
CA LEU A 13 -1.67 -13.39 -1.49
C LEU A 13 -0.97 -14.65 -2.00
N LEU A 14 0.25 -14.85 -1.51
CA LEU A 14 1.11 -15.96 -1.84
C LEU A 14 1.44 -16.77 -0.59
N THR A 15 1.70 -18.06 -0.79
CA THR A 15 2.51 -18.79 0.18
C THR A 15 3.97 -18.37 0.05
N LYS A 16 4.77 -18.61 1.09
CA LYS A 16 6.22 -18.34 1.05
C LYS A 16 6.91 -19.05 -0.13
N LEU A 17 6.54 -20.30 -0.41
CA LEU A 17 7.10 -21.09 -1.51
C LEU A 17 6.75 -20.49 -2.89
N GLU A 18 5.52 -20.01 -3.07
CA GLU A 18 5.10 -19.33 -4.31
C GLU A 18 5.85 -18.01 -4.50
N TYR A 19 6.05 -17.23 -3.44
CA TYR A 19 6.84 -16.01 -3.46
C TYR A 19 8.29 -16.28 -3.85
N GLU A 20 8.94 -17.25 -3.22
CA GLU A 20 10.31 -17.66 -3.55
C GLU A 20 10.42 -18.18 -5.00
N ALA A 21 9.43 -18.95 -5.47
CA ALA A 21 9.38 -19.43 -6.85
C ALA A 21 9.25 -18.29 -7.87
N LEU A 22 8.45 -17.26 -7.56
CA LEU A 22 8.31 -16.06 -8.39
C LEU A 22 9.61 -15.26 -8.46
N LEU A 23 10.25 -14.99 -7.32
CA LEU A 23 11.54 -14.29 -7.30
C LEU A 23 12.58 -15.03 -8.15
N ASN A 24 12.65 -16.36 -8.04
CA ASN A 24 13.54 -17.19 -8.84
C ASN A 24 13.19 -17.15 -10.34
N HIS A 25 11.90 -17.24 -10.69
CA HIS A 25 11.43 -17.20 -12.08
C HIS A 25 11.84 -15.89 -12.78
N PHE A 26 11.62 -14.76 -12.09
CA PHE A 26 11.95 -13.43 -12.60
C PHE A 26 13.40 -13.02 -12.35
N LYS A 27 14.21 -13.89 -11.74
CA LYS A 27 15.63 -13.64 -11.41
C LYS A 27 15.81 -12.36 -10.59
N ILE A 28 14.92 -12.12 -9.64
CA ILE A 28 15.01 -10.97 -8.75
C ILE A 28 16.20 -11.17 -7.81
N GLU A 29 17.16 -10.26 -7.88
CA GLU A 29 18.34 -10.28 -7.02
C GLU A 29 18.10 -9.54 -5.71
N THR A 30 18.80 -9.93 -4.65
CA THR A 30 18.66 -9.34 -3.31
C THR A 30 18.84 -7.83 -3.30
N HIS A 31 19.71 -7.28 -4.15
CA HIS A 31 19.97 -5.84 -4.21
C HIS A 31 18.77 -5.03 -4.76
N GLN A 32 17.86 -5.69 -5.49
CA GLN A 32 16.62 -5.10 -6.00
C GLN A 32 15.51 -5.06 -4.94
N ILE A 33 15.62 -5.85 -3.87
CA ILE A 33 14.67 -5.86 -2.77
C ILE A 33 14.96 -4.67 -1.84
N LYS A 34 14.03 -3.73 -1.76
CA LYS A 34 14.15 -2.52 -0.94
C LYS A 34 13.18 -2.56 0.22
N GLN A 35 13.65 -2.15 1.40
CA GLN A 35 12.79 -2.00 2.57
C GLN A 35 11.99 -0.70 2.49
N GLN A 36 10.75 -0.78 2.93
CA GLN A 36 9.82 0.35 3.06
C GLN A 36 9.07 0.19 4.38
N ILE A 37 8.86 1.29 5.10
CA ILE A 37 8.14 1.29 6.37
C ILE A 37 6.89 2.13 6.19
N ASN A 38 5.72 1.53 6.42
CA ASN A 38 4.43 2.19 6.28
C ASN A 38 3.84 2.44 7.67
N HIS A 39 3.75 3.70 8.07
CA HIS A 39 3.11 4.13 9.30
C HIS A 39 1.68 4.55 9.01
N TYR A 40 0.71 3.85 9.59
CA TYR A 40 -0.70 4.06 9.31
C TYR A 40 -1.39 4.89 10.37
N PHE A 41 -2.37 5.64 9.90
CA PHE A 41 -3.14 6.61 10.68
C PHE A 41 -4.63 6.40 10.43
N ASP A 42 -5.44 6.56 11.48
CA ASP A 42 -6.90 6.59 11.42
C ASP A 42 -7.44 7.28 12.67
N THR A 43 -8.75 7.47 12.76
CA THR A 43 -9.40 7.92 14.00
C THR A 43 -9.73 6.72 14.89
N ALA A 44 -9.99 6.97 16.18
CA ALA A 44 -10.42 5.93 17.12
C ALA A 44 -11.72 5.25 16.67
N GLU A 45 -12.59 5.97 15.96
CA GLU A 45 -13.86 5.49 15.39
C GLU A 45 -13.71 4.90 13.97
N PHE A 46 -12.48 4.74 13.48
CA PHE A 46 -12.16 4.15 12.19
C PHE A 46 -12.76 4.90 10.99
N ALA A 47 -12.73 6.24 11.01
CA ALA A 47 -13.35 7.07 9.96
C ALA A 47 -12.81 6.72 8.57
N LEU A 48 -11.49 6.57 8.39
CA LEU A 48 -10.89 6.26 7.10
C LEU A 48 -11.24 4.85 6.64
N LYS A 49 -11.14 3.86 7.54
CA LYS A 49 -11.56 2.49 7.25
C LYS A 49 -13.03 2.41 6.83
N ASN A 50 -13.92 3.14 7.49
CA ASN A 50 -15.35 3.19 7.14
C ASN A 50 -15.59 3.82 5.76
N LEU A 51 -14.76 4.78 5.37
CA LEU A 51 -14.74 5.35 4.01
C LEU A 51 -14.04 4.45 2.97
N ARG A 52 -13.48 3.31 3.40
CA ARG A 52 -12.61 2.44 2.58
C ARG A 52 -11.37 3.16 2.05
N SER A 53 -10.90 4.14 2.82
CA SER A 53 -9.69 4.91 2.58
C SER A 53 -8.54 4.44 3.48
N ALA A 54 -7.32 4.80 3.10
CA ALA A 54 -6.12 4.49 3.87
C ALA A 54 -5.17 5.67 3.87
N LEU A 55 -4.71 6.08 5.05
CA LEU A 55 -3.72 7.14 5.22
C LEU A 55 -2.43 6.54 5.79
N ARG A 56 -1.30 6.86 5.17
CA ARG A 56 0.01 6.45 5.66
C ARG A 56 1.08 7.50 5.46
N ILE A 57 2.11 7.45 6.30
CA ILE A 57 3.43 7.96 5.98
C ILE A 57 4.30 6.76 5.59
N ARG A 58 4.89 6.79 4.39
CA ARG A 58 5.87 5.81 3.93
C ARG A 58 7.27 6.37 4.11
N GLU A 59 8.14 5.62 4.77
CA GLU A 59 9.58 5.84 4.83
C GLU A 59 10.28 4.89 3.85
N LYS A 60 11.06 5.43 2.91
CA LYS A 60 11.89 4.67 1.96
C LYS A 60 13.17 5.46 1.68
N GLU A 61 14.33 4.84 1.90
CA GLU A 61 15.64 5.43 1.62
C GLU A 61 15.87 6.83 2.25
N GLY A 62 15.31 7.06 3.45
CA GLY A 62 15.41 8.33 4.17
C GLY A 62 14.43 9.42 3.70
N CYS A 63 13.57 9.11 2.73
CA CYS A 63 12.49 9.98 2.27
C CYS A 63 11.17 9.59 2.93
N TYR A 64 10.35 10.61 3.24
CA TYR A 64 9.01 10.46 3.80
C TYR A 64 7.97 10.92 2.78
N GLU A 65 6.91 10.13 2.62
CA GLU A 65 5.79 10.44 1.73
C GLU A 65 4.48 10.19 2.47
N LEU A 66 3.63 11.21 2.56
CA LEU A 66 2.26 11.11 3.03
C LEU A 66 1.36 10.73 1.87
N THR A 67 0.64 9.62 2.01
CA THR A 67 -0.28 9.10 0.99
C THR A 67 -1.66 8.89 1.58
N LEU A 68 -2.68 9.42 0.90
CA LEU A 68 -4.07 9.07 1.11
C LEU A 68 -4.59 8.28 -0.10
N LYS A 69 -5.01 7.03 0.10
CA LYS A 69 -5.74 6.24 -0.90
C LYS A 69 -7.25 6.32 -0.64
N GLN A 70 -8.05 6.56 -1.67
CA GLN A 70 -9.51 6.68 -1.60
C GLN A 70 -10.18 5.85 -2.70
N PRO A 71 -11.41 5.37 -2.49
CA PRO A 71 -12.17 4.72 -3.57
C PRO A 71 -12.37 5.67 -4.76
N ALA A 72 -12.23 5.14 -5.98
CA ALA A 72 -12.56 5.80 -7.23
C ALA A 72 -13.52 4.92 -8.07
N GLU A 73 -14.04 5.46 -9.18
CA GLU A 73 -14.87 4.67 -10.11
C GLU A 73 -14.11 3.46 -10.67
N VAL A 74 -12.83 3.67 -10.97
CA VAL A 74 -11.88 2.63 -11.38
C VAL A 74 -10.64 2.75 -10.51
N GLY A 75 -10.20 1.64 -9.91
CA GLY A 75 -9.01 1.62 -9.06
C GLY A 75 -9.17 2.43 -7.76
N LEU A 76 -8.07 3.05 -7.33
CA LEU A 76 -8.01 3.94 -6.17
C LEU A 76 -7.49 5.31 -6.60
N LEU A 77 -8.07 6.37 -6.03
CA LEU A 77 -7.47 7.70 -6.10
C LEU A 77 -6.39 7.79 -5.02
N GLU A 78 -5.14 7.92 -5.43
CA GLU A 78 -4.03 8.22 -4.54
C GLU A 78 -3.72 9.70 -4.55
N THR A 79 -3.62 10.30 -3.36
CA THR A 79 -3.06 11.64 -3.17
C THR A 79 -1.73 11.52 -2.44
N ASN A 80 -0.63 11.94 -3.07
CA ASN A 80 0.73 11.83 -2.56
C ASN A 80 1.33 13.20 -2.26
N GLN A 81 2.03 13.32 -1.12
CA GLN A 81 2.69 14.53 -0.66
C GLN A 81 4.02 14.18 0.00
N SER A 82 5.13 14.66 -0.57
CA SER A 82 6.45 14.52 0.07
C SER A 82 6.48 15.27 1.40
N LEU A 83 7.10 14.67 2.41
CA LEU A 83 7.27 15.25 3.74
C LEU A 83 8.74 15.51 4.03
N THR A 84 8.99 16.57 4.80
CA THR A 84 10.25 16.68 5.53
C THR A 84 10.25 15.72 6.71
N LYS A 85 11.43 15.42 7.25
CA LYS A 85 11.55 14.63 8.49
C LYS A 85 10.81 15.29 9.65
N ASP A 86 10.91 16.62 9.76
CA ASP A 86 10.24 17.39 10.82
C ASP A 86 8.71 17.31 10.69
N ASP A 87 8.16 17.34 9.47
CA ASP A 87 6.72 17.16 9.25
C ASP A 87 6.27 15.76 9.67
N ALA A 88 7.03 14.73 9.30
CA ALA A 88 6.73 13.36 9.70
C ALA A 88 6.77 13.19 11.23
N GLU A 89 7.81 13.71 11.89
CA GLU A 89 7.92 13.70 13.36
C GLU A 89 6.78 14.45 14.05
N ASN A 90 6.33 15.57 13.48
CA ASN A 90 5.17 16.30 14.00
C ASN A 90 3.87 15.51 13.86
N MET A 91 3.68 14.78 12.77
CA MET A 91 2.53 13.90 12.61
C MET A 91 2.55 12.74 13.60
N PHE A 92 3.70 12.12 13.83
CA PHE A 92 3.83 11.01 14.78
C PHE A 92 3.57 11.43 16.23
N ASN A 93 4.10 12.58 16.64
CA ASN A 93 4.15 12.95 18.06
C ASN A 93 3.09 13.99 18.47
N ASN A 94 2.64 14.82 17.54
CA ASN A 94 1.82 16.00 17.84
C ASN A 94 0.48 16.01 17.10
N ALA A 95 0.17 15.00 16.28
CA ALA A 95 -1.00 14.95 15.38
C ALA A 95 -1.12 16.20 14.49
N ARG A 96 0.01 16.83 14.15
CA ARG A 96 0.03 18.05 13.34
C ARG A 96 0.29 17.71 11.89
N PHE A 97 -0.73 17.88 11.06
CA PHE A 97 -0.64 17.67 9.63
C PHE A 97 -0.02 18.87 8.92
N PRO A 98 0.87 18.65 7.95
CA PRO A 98 1.35 19.71 7.09
C PRO A 98 0.23 20.20 6.17
N GLU A 99 0.30 21.47 5.76
CA GLU A 99 -0.56 21.97 4.69
C GLU A 99 -0.26 21.23 3.38
N GLY A 100 -1.28 21.02 2.56
CA GLY A 100 -1.10 20.43 1.23
C GLY A 100 -2.27 19.56 0.77
N ALA A 101 -2.05 18.84 -0.32
CA ALA A 101 -3.08 18.12 -1.03
C ALA A 101 -3.75 17.02 -0.19
N VAL A 102 -2.98 16.32 0.65
CA VAL A 102 -3.54 15.25 1.50
C VAL A 102 -4.47 15.84 2.57
N LYS A 103 -4.06 16.93 3.21
CA LYS A 103 -4.89 17.63 4.21
C LYS A 103 -6.22 18.08 3.61
N VAL A 104 -6.17 18.76 2.46
CA VAL A 104 -7.36 19.21 1.72
C VAL A 104 -8.26 18.03 1.34
N ALA A 105 -7.68 16.91 0.89
CA ALA A 105 -8.45 15.72 0.52
C ALA A 105 -9.16 15.07 1.72
N LEU A 106 -8.54 15.04 2.90
CA LEU A 106 -9.15 14.56 4.15
C LEU A 106 -10.33 15.44 4.57
N GLU A 107 -10.15 16.76 4.57
CA GLU A 107 -11.21 17.72 4.90
C GLU A 107 -12.41 17.61 3.94
N THR A 108 -12.13 17.42 2.65
CA THR A 108 -13.17 17.28 1.61
C THR A 108 -14.08 16.09 1.85
N VAL A 109 -13.57 15.00 2.45
CA VAL A 109 -14.37 13.81 2.79
C VAL A 109 -14.89 13.84 4.24
N GLY A 110 -14.75 14.97 4.93
CA GLY A 110 -15.30 15.18 6.27
C GLY A 110 -14.58 14.45 7.39
N VAL A 111 -13.31 14.08 7.19
CA VAL A 111 -12.48 13.50 8.26
C VAL A 111 -11.93 14.63 9.12
N ASP A 112 -12.18 14.56 10.43
CA ASP A 112 -11.59 15.48 11.40
C ASP A 112 -10.12 15.13 11.61
N ILE A 113 -9.24 15.98 11.07
CA ILE A 113 -7.79 15.79 11.11
C ILE A 113 -7.26 15.74 12.54
N GLU A 114 -7.86 16.51 13.46
CA GLU A 114 -7.40 16.56 14.86
C GLU A 114 -7.66 15.24 15.60
N SER A 115 -8.58 14.42 15.09
CA SER A 115 -8.90 13.10 15.63
C SER A 115 -8.05 11.96 15.05
N ILE A 116 -7.22 12.24 14.04
CA ILE A 116 -6.37 11.22 13.41
C ILE A 116 -5.18 10.90 14.29
N GLU A 117 -5.03 9.64 14.63
CA GLU A 117 -3.94 9.10 15.43
C GLU A 117 -3.10 8.08 14.66
N PHE A 118 -1.80 8.03 14.98
CA PHE A 118 -0.93 6.96 14.54
C PHE A 118 -1.34 5.66 15.24
N PHE A 119 -1.64 4.61 14.47
CA PHE A 119 -2.07 3.34 15.05
C PHE A 119 -1.11 2.18 14.77
N GLY A 120 -0.14 2.30 13.86
CA GLY A 120 0.90 1.29 13.79
C GLY A 120 1.69 1.25 12.51
N THR A 121 2.67 0.36 12.50
CA THR A 121 3.66 0.26 11.43
C THR A 121 3.63 -1.12 10.78
N LEU A 122 3.75 -1.13 9.45
CA LEU A 122 3.93 -2.32 8.62
C LEU A 122 5.19 -2.15 7.79
N THR A 123 6.13 -3.06 7.95
CA THR A 123 7.36 -3.08 7.16
C THR A 123 7.20 -4.01 5.97
N THR A 124 7.59 -3.55 4.78
CA THR A 124 7.55 -4.33 3.54
C THR A 124 8.93 -4.38 2.91
N LEU A 125 9.38 -5.58 2.57
CA LEU A 125 10.46 -5.81 1.63
C LEU A 125 9.84 -5.95 0.25
N ARG A 126 10.17 -5.02 -0.65
CA ARG A 126 9.55 -4.90 -1.97
C ARG A 126 10.58 -5.05 -3.07
N ALA A 127 10.28 -5.88 -4.07
CA ALA A 127 10.91 -5.83 -5.39
C ALA A 127 9.88 -5.39 -6.44
N GLU A 128 10.36 -4.67 -7.45
CA GLU A 128 9.54 -4.12 -8.53
C GLU A 128 10.19 -4.51 -9.87
N LEU A 129 9.38 -4.90 -10.86
CA LEU A 129 9.83 -5.31 -12.19
C LEU A 129 8.80 -4.90 -13.26
N GLU A 130 9.25 -4.24 -14.32
CA GLU A 130 8.40 -3.98 -15.49
C GLU A 130 8.01 -5.29 -16.18
N TYR A 131 6.72 -5.47 -16.44
CA TYR A 131 6.19 -6.69 -17.01
C TYR A 131 4.98 -6.40 -17.90
N MET A 132 5.09 -6.71 -19.19
CA MET A 132 3.99 -6.64 -20.15
C MET A 132 3.22 -5.31 -20.12
N GLY A 133 3.94 -4.18 -20.03
CA GLY A 133 3.32 -2.84 -20.00
C GLY A 133 2.77 -2.39 -18.65
N GLY A 134 2.95 -3.19 -17.59
CA GLY A 134 2.65 -2.83 -16.21
C GLY A 134 3.85 -3.06 -15.28
N LEU A 135 3.62 -2.96 -13.98
CA LEU A 135 4.64 -3.14 -12.94
C LEU A 135 4.25 -4.30 -12.02
N LEU A 136 5.05 -5.37 -12.00
CA LEU A 136 4.94 -6.41 -10.98
C LEU A 136 5.61 -5.94 -9.70
N VAL A 137 4.93 -6.21 -8.59
CA VAL A 137 5.38 -5.85 -7.25
C VAL A 137 5.35 -7.11 -6.39
N PHE A 138 6.51 -7.45 -5.82
CA PHE A 138 6.69 -8.61 -4.96
C PHE A 138 6.92 -8.12 -3.55
N ASP A 139 5.97 -8.41 -2.66
CA ASP A 139 6.01 -7.93 -1.29
C ASP A 139 6.13 -9.07 -0.29
N SER A 140 7.07 -8.92 0.65
CA SER A 140 7.09 -9.64 1.91
C SER A 140 6.84 -8.63 3.03
N SER A 141 5.69 -8.73 3.68
CA SER A 141 5.26 -7.76 4.69
C SER A 141 5.26 -8.35 6.10
N ARG A 142 5.65 -7.54 7.07
CA ARG A 142 5.62 -7.86 8.50
C ARG A 142 4.91 -6.77 9.27
N TYR A 143 3.97 -7.16 10.13
CA TYR A 143 3.22 -6.25 11.00
C TYR A 143 2.75 -7.01 12.23
N LEU A 144 2.93 -6.42 13.41
CA LEU A 144 2.69 -7.10 14.69
C LEU A 144 3.41 -8.46 14.74
N ASN A 145 2.67 -9.56 14.93
CA ASN A 145 3.18 -10.93 14.93
C ASN A 145 2.87 -11.68 13.62
N ALA A 146 2.45 -10.97 12.57
CA ALA A 146 2.09 -11.54 11.29
C ALA A 146 3.15 -11.28 10.22
N GLU A 147 3.26 -12.22 9.30
CA GLU A 147 4.04 -12.12 8.07
C GLU A 147 3.19 -12.66 6.92
N ASP A 148 3.15 -11.92 5.81
CA ASP A 148 2.49 -12.36 4.58
C ASP A 148 3.34 -12.03 3.34
N PHE A 149 2.97 -12.67 2.23
CA PHE A 149 3.59 -12.50 0.93
C PHE A 149 2.50 -12.17 -0.09
N GLU A 150 2.79 -11.26 -1.00
CA GLU A 150 1.80 -10.74 -1.95
C GLU A 150 2.47 -10.45 -3.29
N LEU A 151 1.76 -10.77 -4.37
CA LEU A 151 2.06 -10.29 -5.71
C LEU A 151 1.04 -9.21 -6.06
N GLU A 152 1.50 -8.03 -6.46
CA GLU A 152 0.67 -6.98 -7.05
C GLU A 152 1.07 -6.74 -8.51
N TYR A 153 0.14 -6.28 -9.33
CA TYR A 153 0.38 -5.87 -10.71
C TYR A 153 -0.33 -4.55 -10.98
N GLU A 154 0.45 -3.48 -11.06
CA GLU A 154 -0.01 -2.12 -11.34
C GLU A 154 -0.09 -1.92 -12.86
N VAL A 155 -1.23 -1.40 -13.34
CA VAL A 155 -1.53 -1.28 -14.77
C VAL A 155 -2.24 0.02 -15.10
N THR A 156 -2.27 0.36 -16.39
CA THR A 156 -3.04 1.51 -16.90
C THR A 156 -4.35 1.08 -17.55
N ASP A 157 -4.40 -0.10 -18.18
CA ASP A 157 -5.61 -0.71 -18.72
C ASP A 157 -6.13 -1.83 -17.78
N PRO A 158 -7.30 -1.66 -17.14
CA PRO A 158 -7.85 -2.68 -16.27
C PRO A 158 -8.12 -4.01 -16.99
N GLY A 159 -8.64 -3.98 -18.20
CA GLY A 159 -9.07 -5.17 -18.92
C GLY A 159 -7.89 -6.06 -19.32
N GLU A 160 -6.90 -5.45 -19.97
CA GLU A 160 -5.66 -6.12 -20.37
C GLU A 160 -4.87 -6.57 -19.13
N GLY A 161 -4.73 -5.69 -18.14
CA GLY A 161 -4.00 -5.99 -16.92
C GLY A 161 -4.53 -7.20 -16.16
N LYS A 162 -5.87 -7.38 -16.14
CA LYS A 162 -6.51 -8.54 -15.51
C LYS A 162 -6.18 -9.84 -16.23
N ALA A 163 -6.15 -9.81 -17.56
CA ALA A 163 -5.85 -10.98 -18.36
C ALA A 163 -4.40 -11.41 -18.16
N VAL A 164 -3.46 -10.45 -18.23
CA VAL A 164 -2.03 -10.69 -17.98
C VAL A 164 -1.79 -11.23 -16.58
N PHE A 165 -2.39 -10.61 -15.54
CA PHE A 165 -2.22 -11.07 -14.17
C PHE A 165 -2.71 -12.50 -13.96
N ARG A 166 -3.88 -12.84 -14.51
CA ARG A 166 -4.42 -14.20 -14.43
C ARG A 166 -3.55 -15.21 -15.17
N GLN A 167 -3.09 -14.87 -16.37
CA GLN A 167 -2.21 -15.73 -17.14
C GLN A 167 -0.89 -16.00 -16.40
N LEU A 168 -0.33 -15.00 -15.71
CA LEU A 168 0.86 -15.17 -14.89
C LEU A 168 0.60 -16.15 -13.73
N LEU A 169 -0.50 -15.97 -13.00
CA LEU A 169 -0.88 -16.88 -11.90
C LEU A 169 -1.06 -18.31 -12.41
N GLU A 170 -1.75 -18.50 -13.54
CA GLU A 170 -1.94 -19.81 -14.18
C GLU A 170 -0.60 -20.44 -14.60
N THR A 171 0.28 -19.67 -15.24
CA THR A 171 1.61 -20.13 -15.69
C THR A 171 2.47 -20.60 -14.50
N MET A 172 2.35 -19.91 -13.37
CA MET A 172 3.07 -20.22 -12.15
C MET A 172 2.35 -21.25 -11.26
N ASN A 173 1.20 -21.76 -11.69
CA ASN A 173 0.32 -22.66 -10.92
C ASN A 173 -0.08 -22.10 -9.55
N ILE A 174 -0.29 -20.79 -9.47
CA ILE A 174 -0.71 -20.08 -8.27
C ILE A 174 -2.23 -19.90 -8.32
N PRO A 175 -3.00 -20.39 -7.33
CA PRO A 175 -4.44 -20.18 -7.33
C PRO A 175 -4.78 -18.72 -7.04
N LEU A 176 -5.85 -18.24 -7.65
CA LEU A 176 -6.41 -16.93 -7.34
C LEU A 176 -7.02 -16.93 -5.92
N ARG A 177 -6.64 -15.95 -5.10
CA ARG A 177 -7.09 -15.77 -3.72
C ARG A 177 -7.74 -14.40 -3.58
N LYS A 178 -8.87 -14.36 -2.86
CA LYS A 178 -9.42 -13.07 -2.42
C LYS A 178 -8.41 -12.42 -1.48
N THR A 179 -7.99 -11.22 -1.82
CA THR A 179 -6.88 -10.54 -1.15
C THR A 179 -7.33 -9.16 -0.70
N ASP A 180 -7.53 -9.01 0.61
CA ASP A 180 -7.85 -7.73 1.23
C ASP A 180 -6.60 -6.83 1.23
N ASN A 181 -6.78 -5.50 1.22
CA ASN A 181 -5.64 -4.57 1.23
C ASN A 181 -4.77 -4.79 2.47
N LYS A 182 -3.45 -4.59 2.37
CA LYS A 182 -2.49 -4.67 3.50
C LYS A 182 -3.01 -4.00 4.78
N ILE A 183 -3.55 -2.79 4.65
CA ILE A 183 -4.11 -2.04 5.79
C ILE A 183 -5.32 -2.72 6.43
N GLN A 184 -6.19 -3.35 5.65
CA GLN A 184 -7.33 -4.12 6.16
C GLN A 184 -6.83 -5.37 6.91
N ARG A 185 -5.84 -6.07 6.36
CA ARG A 185 -5.18 -7.19 7.04
C ARG A 185 -4.55 -6.74 8.35
N PHE A 186 -3.96 -5.55 8.38
CA PHE A 186 -3.39 -4.96 9.59
C PHE A 186 -4.46 -4.62 10.63
N TYR A 187 -5.57 -3.95 10.26
CA TYR A 187 -6.69 -3.71 11.19
C TYR A 187 -7.20 -5.02 11.79
N ASN A 188 -7.43 -6.03 10.96
CA ASN A 188 -7.93 -7.33 11.40
C ASN A 188 -6.97 -8.00 12.39
N GLN A 189 -5.67 -7.86 12.18
CA GLN A 189 -4.66 -8.42 13.08
C GLN A 189 -4.54 -7.62 14.39
N LYS A 190 -4.69 -6.29 14.36
CA LYS A 190 -4.51 -5.42 15.52
C LYS A 190 -5.74 -5.38 16.44
N TYR A 191 -6.92 -5.25 15.84
CA TYR A 191 -8.18 -5.03 16.55
C TYR A 191 -9.06 -6.27 16.51
N GLN A 192 -8.44 -7.46 16.55
CA GLN A 192 -9.13 -8.76 16.48
C GLN A 192 -10.49 -8.71 17.18
N ALA A 193 -11.55 -8.92 16.39
CA ALA A 193 -12.86 -9.29 16.92
C ALA A 193 -12.86 -10.77 17.29
#